data_AF-A0A199V6K6-F1
#
_entry.id   AF-A0A199V6K6-F1
#
_cell.length_a   1.000
_cell.length_b   1.000
_cell.length_c   1.000
_cell.angle_alpha   90.00
_cell.angle_beta   90.00
_cell.angle_gamma   90.00
#
_symmetry.space_group_name_H-M   'P 1'
#
loop_
_entity.id
_entity.type
_entity.pdbx_description
1 polymer ?
#
loop_
_entity_poly.entity_id
_entity_poly.type
_entity_poly.pdbx_seq_one_letter_code
_entity_poly.pdbx_strand_id
1 'polypeptide(L)'
;MEQDSKKRRRRRRSSIPKRSILCANNCGFFGSPATNNLCSKCYKNHYLSKSKASIEALAIAATIEAKELAVQVDEAVKVDRSVEEGAPSVEASASSASKKPKNRCSFCNKKVGLMGFDCRCGEVFCSAHRHFEKHGCPFDYRGAGKDAIAKANPVVKADKMEKI
;
A
#
# COMPACT_ATOMS: atom_id res chain seq x y z
N MET A 1 4.50 18.90 -43.28
CA MET A 1 3.25 18.33 -42.69
C MET A 1 3.13 16.80 -42.84
N GLU A 2 3.74 16.19 -43.85
CA GLU A 2 3.61 14.74 -44.13
C GLU A 2 4.24 13.79 -43.08
N GLN A 3 5.27 14.24 -42.35
CA GLN A 3 5.99 13.41 -41.37
C GLN A 3 5.23 13.22 -40.05
N ASP A 4 4.41 14.20 -39.64
CA ASP A 4 3.58 14.10 -38.43
C ASP A 4 2.43 13.10 -38.61
N SER A 5 1.87 13.03 -39.82
CA SER A 5 0.81 12.08 -40.20
C SER A 5 1.28 10.62 -40.15
N LYS A 6 2.54 10.35 -40.54
CA LYS A 6 3.16 9.01 -40.42
C LYS A 6 3.44 8.64 -38.96
N LYS A 7 3.80 9.62 -38.11
CA LYS A 7 4.00 9.43 -36.66
C LYS A 7 2.68 9.15 -35.93
N ARG A 8 1.59 9.82 -36.32
CA ARG A 8 0.22 9.55 -35.82
C ARG A 8 -0.32 8.18 -36.25
N ARG A 9 -0.04 7.74 -37.49
CA ARG A 9 -0.39 6.40 -37.98
C ARG A 9 0.37 5.28 -37.26
N ARG A 10 1.67 5.47 -36.97
CA ARG A 10 2.47 4.52 -36.16
C ARG A 10 1.96 4.43 -34.71
N ARG A 11 1.57 5.55 -34.10
CA ARG A 11 0.99 5.57 -32.73
C ARG A 11 -0.35 4.84 -32.62
N ARG A 12 -1.13 4.76 -33.71
CA ARG A 12 -2.42 4.07 -33.75
C ARG A 12 -2.33 2.55 -33.94
N ARG A 13 -1.14 1.97 -34.13
CA ARG A 13 -0.99 0.58 -34.59
C ARG A 13 -0.42 -0.42 -33.57
N SER A 14 -0.44 -0.14 -32.27
CA SER A 14 0.04 -1.14 -31.31
C SER A 14 -0.56 -1.01 -29.91
N SER A 15 -1.83 -1.36 -29.79
CA SER A 15 -2.33 -2.09 -28.61
C SER A 15 -3.64 -2.76 -28.98
N ILE A 16 -3.54 -3.80 -29.82
CA ILE A 16 -4.58 -4.84 -29.88
C ILE A 16 -4.78 -5.28 -28.42
N PRO A 17 -6.01 -5.23 -27.87
CA PRO A 17 -6.23 -5.66 -26.50
C PRO A 17 -5.85 -7.14 -26.44
N LYS A 18 -4.71 -7.44 -25.83
CA LYS A 18 -4.33 -8.81 -25.49
C LYS A 18 -5.54 -9.37 -24.73
N ARG A 19 -6.19 -10.40 -25.28
CA ARG A 19 -7.31 -11.07 -24.61
C ARG A 19 -6.91 -11.26 -23.15
N SER A 20 -7.73 -10.78 -22.24
CA SER A 20 -7.41 -10.78 -20.83
C SER A 20 -7.34 -12.23 -20.33
N ILE A 21 -6.13 -12.77 -20.21
CA ILE A 21 -5.88 -14.14 -19.76
C ILE A 21 -6.15 -14.19 -18.25
N LEU A 22 -7.02 -15.09 -17.82
CA LEU A 22 -7.27 -15.34 -16.41
C LEU A 22 -6.09 -16.10 -15.80
N CYS A 23 -5.88 -15.93 -14.50
CA CYS A 23 -4.85 -16.63 -13.75
C CYS A 23 -4.97 -18.14 -13.97
N ALA A 24 -3.87 -18.83 -14.26
CA ALA A 24 -3.84 -20.28 -14.46
C ALA A 24 -4.37 -21.07 -13.24
N ASN A 25 -4.27 -20.50 -12.03
CA ASN A 25 -4.84 -21.07 -10.81
C ASN A 25 -6.33 -20.75 -10.62
N ASN A 26 -7.00 -20.21 -11.65
CA ASN A 26 -8.43 -19.87 -11.67
C ASN A 26 -8.91 -19.01 -10.48
N CYS A 27 -8.03 -18.17 -9.92
CA CYS A 27 -8.32 -17.36 -8.74
C CYS A 27 -9.17 -16.10 -9.03
N GLY A 28 -9.74 -15.98 -10.23
CA GLY A 28 -10.57 -14.83 -10.64
C GLY A 28 -9.82 -13.52 -10.93
N PHE A 29 -8.48 -13.53 -10.96
CA PHE A 29 -7.66 -12.35 -11.32
C PHE A 29 -6.91 -12.58 -12.63
N PHE A 30 -6.49 -11.50 -13.31
CA PHE A 30 -5.77 -11.59 -14.58
C PHE A 30 -4.31 -12.02 -14.42
N GLY A 31 -3.90 -13.00 -15.23
CA GLY A 31 -2.52 -13.45 -15.34
C GLY A 31 -1.77 -12.72 -16.45
N SER A 32 -0.44 -12.66 -16.36
CA SER A 32 0.40 -12.14 -17.44
C SER A 32 1.23 -13.25 -18.07
N PRO A 33 1.46 -13.24 -19.40
CA PRO A 33 2.36 -14.22 -20.03
C PRO A 33 3.79 -14.18 -19.48
N ALA A 34 4.23 -13.04 -18.95
CA ALA A 34 5.55 -12.89 -18.31
C ALA A 34 5.65 -13.62 -16.96
N THR A 35 4.52 -13.92 -16.31
CA THR A 35 4.45 -14.60 -15.01
C THR A 35 3.81 -15.99 -15.12
N ASN A 36 4.02 -16.69 -16.24
CA ASN A 36 3.40 -17.99 -16.54
C ASN A 36 1.88 -17.98 -16.41
N ASN A 37 1.22 -16.88 -16.82
CA ASN A 37 -0.22 -16.67 -16.66
C ASN A 37 -0.71 -16.70 -15.21
N LEU A 38 0.14 -16.49 -14.20
CA LEU A 38 -0.28 -16.34 -12.80
C LEU A 38 -0.51 -14.87 -12.45
N CYS A 39 -1.47 -14.61 -11.55
CA CYS A 39 -1.64 -13.30 -10.92
C CYS A 39 -0.48 -12.99 -9.96
N SER A 40 -0.34 -11.73 -9.56
CA SER A 40 0.73 -11.30 -8.62
C SER A 40 0.73 -12.05 -7.28
N LYS A 41 -0.44 -12.50 -6.80
CA LYS A 41 -0.56 -13.26 -5.55
C LYS A 41 -0.20 -14.74 -5.75
N CYS A 42 -0.76 -15.38 -6.77
CA CYS A 42 -0.44 -16.77 -7.10
C CYS A 42 1.01 -16.92 -7.55
N TYR A 43 1.58 -15.95 -8.27
CA TYR A 43 2.98 -15.99 -8.70
C TYR A 43 3.93 -15.96 -7.49
N LYS A 44 3.66 -15.11 -6.49
CA LYS A 44 4.41 -15.13 -5.22
C LYS A 44 4.29 -16.47 -4.50
N ASN A 45 3.07 -17.02 -4.42
CA ASN A 45 2.85 -18.32 -3.79
C ASN A 45 3.57 -19.45 -4.54
N HIS A 46 3.60 -19.41 -5.88
CA HIS A 46 4.30 -20.38 -6.72
C HIS A 46 5.83 -20.26 -6.56
N TYR A 47 6.37 -19.06 -6.40
CA TYR A 47 7.79 -18.88 -6.11
C TYR A 47 8.15 -19.45 -4.72
N LEU A 48 7.31 -19.20 -3.72
CA LEU A 48 7.47 -19.75 -2.37
C LEU A 48 7.28 -21.28 -2.34
N SER A 49 6.37 -21.83 -3.15
CA SER A 49 6.20 -23.29 -3.26
C SER A 49 7.37 -23.92 -4.00
N LYS A 50 7.94 -23.25 -5.01
CA LYS A 50 9.15 -23.72 -5.70
C LYS A 50 10.37 -23.68 -4.79
N SER A 51 10.52 -22.66 -3.94
CA SER A 51 11.60 -22.61 -2.94
C SER A 51 11.44 -23.68 -1.87
N LYS A 52 10.22 -23.96 -1.43
CA LYS A 52 9.93 -25.07 -0.50
C LYS A 52 10.20 -26.43 -1.15
N ALA A 53 9.70 -26.65 -2.37
CA ALA A 53 9.94 -27.87 -3.12
C ALA A 53 11.43 -28.06 -3.46
N SER A 54 12.21 -27.00 -3.68
CA SER A 54 13.66 -27.12 -3.86
C SER A 54 14.39 -27.45 -2.56
N ILE A 55 13.95 -26.91 -1.42
CA ILE A 55 14.51 -27.27 -0.10
C ILE A 55 14.13 -28.70 0.26
N GLU A 56 12.91 -29.12 -0.01
CA GLU A 56 12.43 -30.49 0.19
C GLU A 56 13.14 -31.46 -0.75
N ALA A 57 13.37 -31.11 -2.03
CA ALA A 57 14.14 -31.94 -2.95
C ALA A 57 15.63 -32.03 -2.57
N LEU A 58 16.22 -30.96 -2.02
CA LEU A 58 17.59 -30.97 -1.48
C LEU A 58 17.68 -31.80 -0.19
N ALA A 59 16.66 -31.75 0.67
CA ALA A 59 16.58 -32.58 1.87
C ALA A 59 16.36 -34.07 1.52
N ILE A 60 15.59 -34.36 0.47
CA ILE A 60 15.40 -35.72 -0.04
C ILE A 60 16.68 -36.22 -0.73
N ALA A 61 17.39 -35.38 -1.49
CA ALA A 61 18.68 -35.75 -2.08
C ALA A 61 19.77 -35.99 -1.01
N ALA A 62 19.82 -35.18 0.04
CA ALA A 62 20.74 -35.36 1.17
C ALA A 62 20.43 -36.61 2.00
N THR A 63 19.17 -37.04 2.06
CA THR A 63 18.77 -38.29 2.73
C THR A 63 18.95 -39.53 1.86
N ILE A 64 19.05 -39.37 0.53
CA ILE A 64 19.43 -40.48 -0.38
C ILE A 64 20.95 -40.72 -0.34
N GLU A 65 21.80 -39.67 -0.27
CA GLU A 65 23.26 -39.85 -0.11
C GLU A 65 23.66 -40.43 1.25
N ALA A 66 22.82 -40.33 2.28
CA ALA A 66 23.07 -40.94 3.60
C ALA A 66 22.50 -42.37 3.73
N LYS A 67 21.84 -42.92 2.70
CA LYS A 67 21.12 -44.21 2.76
C LYS A 67 21.76 -45.36 1.97
N GLU A 68 23.02 -45.21 1.55
CA GLU A 68 23.85 -46.32 1.02
C GLU A 68 24.71 -47.02 2.11
N LEU A 69 24.62 -46.62 3.39
CA LEU A 69 25.14 -47.41 4.52
C LEU A 69 24.21 -47.30 5.73
N ALA A 70 23.18 -48.15 5.79
CA ALA A 70 22.67 -48.78 7.02
C ALA A 70 21.27 -49.36 6.76
N VAL A 71 21.24 -50.67 6.56
CA VAL A 71 20.05 -51.51 6.68
C VAL A 71 19.98 -51.98 8.14
N GLN A 72 18.75 -52.08 8.68
CA GLN A 72 18.32 -52.66 9.98
C GLN A 72 18.49 -51.70 11.18
N VAL A 73 17.54 -51.46 12.09
CA VAL A 73 16.71 -52.39 12.88
C VAL A 73 15.41 -51.68 13.35
N ASP A 74 14.40 -52.50 13.59
CA ASP A 74 13.04 -52.30 14.11
C ASP A 74 12.81 -51.43 15.37
N GLU A 75 11.51 -51.08 15.48
CA GLU A 75 10.65 -51.03 16.67
C GLU A 75 10.44 -49.72 17.45
N ALA A 76 9.20 -49.23 17.28
CA ALA A 76 8.27 -48.59 18.21
C ALA A 76 8.78 -47.72 19.38
N VAL A 77 8.20 -46.51 19.51
CA VAL A 77 7.42 -46.07 20.69
C VAL A 77 6.54 -44.86 20.28
N LYS A 78 5.26 -44.92 20.68
CA LYS A 78 4.24 -43.84 20.63
C LYS A 78 4.66 -42.62 21.45
N VAL A 79 4.18 -41.42 21.09
CA VAL A 79 3.27 -40.60 21.93
C VAL A 79 2.78 -39.38 21.12
N ASP A 80 1.46 -39.22 21.15
CA ASP A 80 0.62 -38.12 20.67
C ASP A 80 0.86 -36.83 21.49
N ARG A 81 0.94 -35.66 20.84
CA ARG A 81 0.40 -34.43 21.45
C ARG A 81 0.07 -33.32 20.45
N SER A 82 -1.21 -32.98 20.42
CA SER A 82 -1.82 -31.84 19.76
C SER A 82 -1.68 -30.50 20.52
N VAL A 83 -1.55 -29.42 19.75
CA VAL A 83 -2.32 -28.14 19.79
C VAL A 83 -1.97 -27.00 20.80
N GLU A 84 -1.72 -25.84 20.16
CA GLU A 84 -2.04 -24.41 20.43
C GLU A 84 -1.32 -23.51 21.45
N GLU A 85 -1.05 -22.32 20.90
CA GLU A 85 -1.01 -20.93 21.39
C GLU A 85 -0.95 -20.59 22.89
N GLY A 86 -0.10 -19.60 23.19
CA GLY A 86 -0.17 -18.80 24.41
C GLY A 86 1.07 -17.94 24.66
N ALA A 87 1.04 -16.67 24.26
CA ALA A 87 1.97 -15.60 24.66
C ALA A 87 1.79 -15.24 26.17
N PRO A 88 2.44 -14.21 26.77
CA PRO A 88 3.60 -13.38 26.36
C PRO A 88 4.69 -13.23 27.46
N SER A 89 5.85 -12.70 27.10
CA SER A 89 6.83 -12.17 28.04
C SER A 89 6.68 -10.65 28.16
N VAL A 90 6.65 -10.19 29.42
CA VAL A 90 6.56 -8.80 29.88
C VAL A 90 7.82 -8.00 29.52
N GLU A 91 7.66 -6.70 29.24
CA GLU A 91 8.44 -5.59 29.85
C GLU A 91 8.04 -4.21 29.24
N ALA A 92 7.85 -3.24 30.14
CA ALA A 92 8.00 -1.78 30.02
C ALA A 92 7.08 -0.90 29.12
N SER A 93 6.20 -0.17 29.82
CA SER A 93 5.62 1.16 29.58
C SER A 93 6.07 2.00 28.37
N ALA A 94 5.14 2.23 27.45
CA ALA A 94 4.82 3.56 26.92
C ALA A 94 3.42 3.52 26.27
N SER A 95 2.55 4.45 26.68
CA SER A 95 1.14 4.60 26.34
C SER A 95 0.81 4.33 24.86
N SER A 96 0.37 3.11 24.54
CA SER A 96 -0.09 2.72 23.20
C SER A 96 -1.53 3.17 22.99
N ALA A 97 -1.73 4.48 22.82
CA ALA A 97 -2.92 4.97 22.14
C ALA A 97 -2.89 4.40 20.72
N SER A 98 -3.83 3.51 20.43
CA SER A 98 -4.05 2.89 19.13
C SER A 98 -4.25 3.99 18.07
N LYS A 99 -3.16 4.38 17.40
CA LYS A 99 -3.18 5.41 16.37
C LYS A 99 -4.09 4.91 15.24
N LYS A 100 -5.29 5.48 15.14
CA LYS A 100 -6.20 5.27 14.01
C LYS A 100 -5.40 5.41 12.71
N PRO A 101 -5.60 4.55 11.70
CA PRO A 101 -4.82 4.62 10.47
C PRO A 101 -5.11 5.96 9.78
N LYS A 102 -4.13 6.87 9.79
CA LYS A 102 -4.15 8.22 9.19
C LYS A 102 -4.38 8.28 7.67
N ASN A 103 -4.75 7.16 7.05
CA ASN A 103 -4.88 6.97 5.61
C ASN A 103 -6.35 6.82 5.17
N ARG A 104 -7.30 7.31 5.98
CA ARG A 104 -8.74 7.31 5.69
C ARG A 104 -9.30 8.72 5.85
N CYS A 105 -10.27 9.06 5.02
CA CYS A 105 -11.02 10.30 5.09
C CYS A 105 -11.88 10.33 6.37
N SER A 106 -11.78 11.35 7.22
CA SER A 106 -12.59 11.42 8.45
C SER A 106 -14.09 11.59 8.21
N PHE A 107 -14.50 12.16 7.08
CA PHE A 107 -15.92 12.37 6.76
C PHE A 107 -16.59 11.13 6.13
N CYS A 108 -15.91 10.42 5.23
CA CYS A 108 -16.50 9.30 4.48
C CYS A 108 -15.78 7.95 4.63
N ASN A 109 -14.74 7.88 5.48
CA ASN A 109 -13.92 6.70 5.75
C ASN A 109 -13.26 6.04 4.53
N LYS A 110 -13.33 6.70 3.36
CA LYS A 110 -12.67 6.29 2.12
C LYS A 110 -11.17 6.26 2.32
N LYS A 111 -10.51 5.19 1.85
CA LYS A 111 -9.06 5.05 1.92
C LYS A 111 -8.41 6.10 1.01
N VAL A 112 -7.64 7.02 1.58
CA VAL A 112 -6.96 8.11 0.86
C VAL A 112 -5.49 7.80 0.58
N GLY A 113 -4.93 6.77 1.22
CA GLY A 113 -3.55 6.35 1.01
C GLY A 113 -2.57 7.49 1.34
N LEU A 114 -1.51 7.61 0.53
CA LEU A 114 -0.51 8.69 0.63
C LEU A 114 -1.04 10.05 0.15
N MET A 115 -2.12 10.06 -0.65
CA MET A 115 -2.72 11.27 -1.23
C MET A 115 -3.87 11.82 -0.38
N GLY A 116 -3.77 11.67 0.94
CA GLY A 116 -4.68 12.33 1.87
C GLY A 116 -4.37 13.82 1.97
N PHE A 117 -5.42 14.65 1.96
CA PHE A 117 -5.26 16.08 2.23
C PHE A 117 -5.51 16.35 3.70
N ASP A 118 -4.53 16.94 4.36
CA ASP A 118 -4.64 17.47 5.71
C ASP A 118 -5.45 18.76 5.71
N CYS A 119 -6.40 18.86 6.64
CA CYS A 119 -7.13 20.08 6.92
C CYS A 119 -6.57 20.76 8.17
N ARG A 120 -6.79 22.07 8.32
CA ARG A 120 -6.35 22.82 9.50
C ARG A 120 -7.01 22.36 10.81
N CYS A 121 -8.12 21.63 10.73
CA CYS A 121 -8.72 20.96 11.90
C CYS A 121 -7.93 19.71 12.37
N GLY A 122 -6.85 19.33 11.67
CA GLY A 122 -5.99 18.19 12.04
C GLY A 122 -6.42 16.84 11.48
N GLU A 123 -7.52 16.81 10.72
CA GLU A 123 -8.04 15.59 10.09
C GLU A 123 -7.61 15.46 8.62
N VAL A 124 -7.62 14.21 8.13
CA VAL A 124 -7.25 13.89 6.74
C VAL A 124 -8.49 13.57 5.93
N PHE A 125 -8.59 14.12 4.72
CA PHE A 125 -9.74 13.97 3.84
C PHE A 125 -9.36 13.50 2.44
N CYS A 126 -10.35 12.99 1.70
CA CYS A 126 -10.22 12.69 0.27
C CYS A 126 -10.38 13.96 -0.57
N SER A 127 -10.06 13.90 -1.86
CA SER A 127 -10.23 15.02 -2.80
C SER A 127 -11.64 15.65 -2.77
N ALA A 128 -12.68 14.84 -2.60
CA ALA A 128 -14.06 15.30 -2.55
C ALA A 128 -14.42 16.03 -1.24
N HIS A 129 -13.78 15.70 -0.11
CA HIS A 129 -14.08 16.26 1.22
C HIS A 129 -12.98 17.18 1.77
N ARG A 130 -12.00 17.53 0.94
CA ARG A 130 -10.89 18.43 1.31
C ARG A 130 -11.36 19.84 1.69
N HIS A 131 -12.38 20.36 1.01
CA HIS A 131 -12.86 21.71 1.23
C HIS A 131 -13.65 21.83 2.53
N PHE A 132 -13.50 22.95 3.24
CA PHE A 132 -14.09 23.22 4.55
C PHE A 132 -15.62 23.05 4.58
N GLU A 133 -16.30 23.39 3.50
CA GLU A 133 -17.76 23.24 3.35
C GLU A 133 -18.22 21.79 3.39
N LYS A 134 -17.38 20.87 2.92
CA LYS A 134 -17.77 19.46 2.73
C LYS A 134 -17.70 18.65 4.01
N HIS A 135 -16.82 19.02 4.94
CA HIS A 135 -16.68 18.35 6.22
C HIS A 135 -17.05 19.24 7.41
N GLY A 136 -17.56 20.45 7.17
CA GLY A 136 -17.95 21.40 8.21
C GLY A 136 -16.77 21.73 9.13
N CYS A 137 -15.66 22.20 8.57
CA CYS A 137 -14.45 22.49 9.35
C CYS A 137 -14.75 23.47 10.50
N PRO A 138 -14.42 23.15 11.76
CA PRO A 138 -14.61 24.07 12.89
C PRO A 138 -13.61 25.23 12.90
N PHE A 139 -12.62 25.23 12.01
CA PHE A 139 -11.61 26.27 11.94
C PHE A 139 -12.16 27.52 11.24
N ASP A 140 -12.02 28.71 11.85
CA ASP A 140 -12.42 29.98 11.25
C ASP A 140 -11.39 30.49 10.24
N TYR A 141 -11.60 30.15 8.96
CA TYR A 141 -10.78 30.62 7.85
C TYR A 141 -10.93 32.13 7.60
N ARG A 142 -12.07 32.74 7.96
CA ARG A 142 -12.33 34.16 7.67
C ARG A 142 -11.59 35.06 8.65
N GLY A 143 -11.65 34.74 9.95
CA GLY A 143 -10.86 35.41 10.98
C GLY A 143 -9.37 35.29 10.71
N ALA A 144 -8.88 34.05 10.57
CA ALA A 144 -7.46 33.80 10.31
C ALA A 144 -6.96 34.46 9.01
N GLY A 145 -7.80 34.55 7.98
CA GLY A 145 -7.47 35.24 6.73
C GLY A 145 -7.34 36.76 6.92
N LYS A 146 -8.27 37.39 7.65
CA LYS A 146 -8.22 38.82 7.96
C LYS A 146 -6.98 39.18 8.77
N ASP A 147 -6.67 38.39 9.79
CA ASP A 147 -5.52 38.65 10.65
C ASP A 147 -4.20 38.53 9.89
N ALA A 148 -4.09 37.53 9.00
CA ALA A 148 -2.93 37.36 8.13
C ALA A 148 -2.76 38.54 7.16
N ILE A 149 -3.86 39.03 6.57
CA ILE A 149 -3.83 40.20 5.67
C ILE A 149 -3.48 41.47 6.46
N ALA A 150 -4.09 41.68 7.62
CA ALA A 150 -3.79 42.83 8.48
C ALA A 150 -2.32 42.84 8.91
N LYS A 151 -1.74 41.67 9.18
CA LYS A 151 -0.33 41.53 9.51
C LYS A 151 0.60 41.79 8.33
N ALA A 152 0.18 41.43 7.12
CA ALA A 152 0.96 41.59 5.90
C ALA A 152 0.84 42.99 5.27
N ASN A 153 -0.23 43.74 5.57
CA ASN A 153 -0.43 45.07 5.02
C ASN A 153 0.59 46.06 5.59
N PRO A 154 1.46 46.66 4.76
CA PRO A 154 2.38 47.68 5.22
C PRO A 154 1.60 48.92 5.66
N VAL A 155 2.05 49.54 6.75
CA VAL A 155 1.38 50.71 7.32
C VAL A 155 1.68 51.93 6.44
N VAL A 156 0.74 52.29 5.57
CA VAL A 156 0.84 53.50 4.76
C VAL A 156 0.43 54.70 5.62
N LYS A 157 1.42 55.36 6.22
CA LYS A 157 1.24 56.69 6.84
C LYS A 157 1.90 57.72 5.93
N ALA A 158 1.11 58.67 5.44
CA ALA A 158 1.64 59.87 4.82
C ALA A 158 1.96 60.89 5.91
N ASP A 159 3.07 61.63 5.75
CA ASP A 159 3.39 62.73 6.63
C ASP A 159 2.35 63.85 6.48
N LYS A 160 1.91 64.40 7.61
CA LYS A 160 0.93 65.49 7.64
C LYS A 160 1.63 66.76 7.14
N MET A 161 1.36 67.15 5.90
CA MET A 161 1.93 68.34 5.27
C MET A 161 1.65 69.59 6.12
N GLU A 162 2.70 70.35 6.42
CA GLU A 162 2.57 71.65 7.08
C GLU A 162 2.01 72.68 6.10
N LYS A 163 1.05 73.46 6.58
CA LYS A 163 0.29 74.42 5.79
C LYS A 163 1.14 75.68 5.59
N ILE A 164 1.50 75.98 4.34
CA ILE A 164 2.14 77.24 3.92
C ILE A 164 1.11 78.37 3.94
#